data_AF-X1ISQ6-F1
#
_entry.id   AF-X1ISQ6-F1
#
_cell.length_a   1.000
_cell.length_b   1.000
_cell.length_c   1.000
_cell.angle_alpha   90.00
_cell.angle_beta   90.00
_cell.angle_gamma   90.00
#
_symmetry.space_group_name_H-M   'P 1'
#
loop_
_entity.id
_entity.type
_entity.pdbx_description
1 polymer ?
#
loop_
_entity_poly.entity_id
_entity_poly.type
_entity_poly.pdbx_seq_one_letter_code
_entity_poly.pdbx_strand_id
1 'polypeptide(L)'
;LRLIPEDAKTRNPRVISATQKIQQGDICIENIHAVYEHVKSSVEDSLVGKGEKTLVLCDEAHHAYNPPGRDQAIKKWKEFLLNEKYNFSYIVGDTGTAYIGDLYFTDVVYRYSLRKAIEERFAKTIRYVAEDSPGGDIEKFQKIYDNHLENRMRYRKVKPITIIITKDISACKKLTEKWIDFIAERENTSKEDVEKKVLIVTSSPDHKENVLKLDMVDDKDNPIEWITSVSMLTEGWDVKNVFQ
;
A
#
# COMPACT_ATOMS: atom_id res chain seq x y z
N LEU A 1 -10.67 26.91 7.39
CA LEU A 1 -10.32 26.95 5.96
C LEU A 1 -11.53 26.47 5.16
N ARG A 2 -12.22 27.35 4.43
CA ARG A 2 -13.19 26.91 3.41
C ARG A 2 -12.37 26.41 2.23
N LEU A 3 -12.23 25.09 2.11
CA LEU A 3 -11.50 24.43 1.03
C LEU A 3 -12.27 24.46 -0.31
N ILE A 4 -13.54 24.87 -0.29
CA ILE A 4 -14.41 24.96 -1.47
C ILE A 4 -14.43 26.41 -1.97
N PRO A 5 -14.15 26.68 -3.27
CA PRO A 5 -14.22 28.01 -3.87
C PRO A 5 -15.57 28.70 -3.65
N GLU A 6 -15.57 30.03 -3.53
CA GLU A 6 -16.80 30.80 -3.28
C GLU A 6 -17.82 30.71 -4.44
N ASP A 7 -17.32 30.52 -5.65
CA ASP A 7 -18.07 30.38 -6.90
C ASP A 7 -18.48 28.93 -7.21
N ALA A 8 -18.17 27.99 -6.30
CA ALA A 8 -18.54 26.58 -6.50
C ALA A 8 -20.07 26.43 -6.60
N LYS A 9 -20.53 25.84 -7.72
CA LYS A 9 -21.95 25.53 -7.96
C LYS A 9 -22.50 24.51 -6.96
N THR A 10 -21.67 23.56 -6.55
CA THR A 10 -22.00 22.54 -5.55
C THR A 10 -21.16 22.79 -4.31
N ARG A 11 -21.81 23.26 -3.23
CA ARG A 11 -21.13 23.57 -1.96
C ARG A 11 -21.02 22.39 -1.00
N ASN A 12 -21.84 21.36 -1.20
CA ASN A 12 -21.82 20.17 -0.38
C ASN A 12 -22.07 18.94 -1.26
N PRO A 13 -21.02 18.39 -1.91
CA PRO A 13 -21.18 17.20 -2.74
C PRO A 13 -21.58 16.01 -1.88
N ARG A 14 -22.44 15.15 -2.41
CA ARG A 14 -22.74 13.87 -1.75
C ARG A 14 -21.64 12.88 -2.09
N VAL A 15 -21.08 12.23 -1.07
CA VAL A 15 -20.20 11.08 -1.27
C VAL A 15 -21.05 9.83 -1.29
N ILE A 16 -21.05 9.10 -2.40
CA ILE A 16 -21.88 7.91 -2.62
C ILE A 16 -21.01 6.75 -3.11
N SER A 17 -21.52 5.54 -2.94
CA SER A 17 -21.12 4.40 -3.74
C SER A 17 -22.05 4.29 -4.94
N ALA A 18 -21.61 3.59 -5.97
CA ALA A 18 -22.35 3.35 -7.18
C ALA A 18 -23.56 2.44 -6.97
N THR A 19 -23.83 1.90 -5.78
CA THR A 19 -25.09 1.17 -5.50
C THR A 19 -26.34 2.07 -5.63
N GLN A 20 -26.15 3.38 -5.73
CA GLN A 20 -27.19 4.38 -5.97
C GLN A 20 -26.96 5.09 -7.31
N LYS A 21 -28.02 5.73 -7.82
CA LYS A 21 -27.93 6.55 -9.04
C LYS A 21 -27.05 7.78 -8.78
N ILE A 22 -26.05 7.98 -9.64
CA ILE A 22 -25.13 9.12 -9.59
C ILE A 22 -25.85 10.35 -10.16
N GLN A 23 -25.87 11.44 -9.39
CA GLN A 23 -26.49 12.70 -9.74
C GLN A 23 -25.43 13.81 -9.90
N GLN A 24 -25.87 14.95 -10.43
CA GLN A 24 -24.99 16.10 -10.60
C GLN A 24 -24.48 16.60 -9.25
N GLY A 25 -23.16 16.74 -9.13
CA GLY A 25 -22.51 17.18 -7.89
C GLY A 25 -22.19 16.07 -6.91
N ASP A 26 -22.49 14.82 -7.22
CA ASP A 26 -22.06 13.67 -6.43
C ASP A 26 -20.58 13.36 -6.67
N ILE A 27 -19.91 12.85 -5.65
CA ILE A 27 -18.60 12.20 -5.71
C ILE A 27 -18.86 10.70 -5.48
N CYS A 28 -18.70 9.92 -6.53
CA CYS A 28 -18.84 8.46 -6.47
C CYS A 28 -17.46 7.83 -6.20
N ILE A 29 -17.34 7.04 -5.13
CA ILE A 29 -16.12 6.31 -4.78
C ILE A 29 -16.41 4.82 -4.85
N GLU A 30 -15.62 4.10 -5.63
CA GLU A 30 -15.84 2.68 -5.88
C GLU A 30 -14.56 1.88 -6.03
N ASN A 31 -14.64 0.59 -5.70
CA ASN A 31 -13.62 -0.38 -6.08
C ASN A 31 -14.00 -0.98 -7.44
N ILE A 32 -13.03 -1.06 -8.34
CA ILE A 32 -13.17 -1.65 -9.67
C ILE A 32 -13.87 -3.02 -9.68
N HIS A 33 -13.62 -3.87 -8.67
CA HIS A 33 -14.25 -5.18 -8.53
C HIS A 33 -15.73 -5.07 -8.17
N ALA A 34 -16.07 -4.17 -7.24
CA ALA A 34 -17.45 -3.95 -6.80
C ALA A 34 -18.33 -3.43 -7.94
N VAL A 35 -17.79 -2.55 -8.80
CA VAL A 35 -18.51 -2.02 -9.98
C VAL A 35 -19.03 -3.13 -10.89
N TYR A 36 -18.26 -4.21 -11.07
CA TYR A 36 -18.62 -5.29 -12.01
C TYR A 36 -19.41 -6.44 -11.41
N GLU A 37 -19.30 -6.71 -10.12
CA GLU A 37 -20.02 -7.81 -9.47
C GLU A 37 -21.49 -7.46 -9.16
N HIS A 38 -21.78 -6.20 -8.84
CA HIS A 38 -23.11 -5.83 -8.32
C HIS A 38 -23.75 -4.56 -8.91
N VAL A 39 -23.01 -3.77 -9.69
CA VAL A 39 -23.32 -2.34 -9.86
C VAL A 39 -23.39 -1.88 -11.32
N LYS A 40 -23.35 -2.82 -12.28
CA LYS A 40 -23.37 -2.49 -13.72
C LYS A 40 -24.50 -1.56 -14.12
N SER A 41 -25.72 -1.74 -13.60
CA SER A 41 -26.87 -0.94 -14.04
C SER A 41 -26.80 0.52 -13.58
N SER A 42 -26.45 0.79 -12.32
CA SER A 42 -26.50 2.14 -11.76
C SER A 42 -25.39 3.04 -12.28
N VAL A 43 -24.14 2.55 -12.43
CA VAL A 43 -23.07 3.35 -13.05
C VAL A 43 -23.39 3.62 -14.51
N GLU A 44 -23.76 2.58 -15.25
CA GLU A 44 -24.05 2.68 -16.67
C GLU A 44 -25.19 3.67 -16.89
N ASP A 45 -26.37 3.46 -16.28
CA ASP A 45 -27.55 4.31 -16.39
C ASP A 45 -27.30 5.75 -15.95
N SER A 46 -26.38 5.94 -14.98
CA SER A 46 -26.08 7.28 -14.49
C SER A 46 -25.17 8.07 -15.41
N LEU A 47 -24.26 7.41 -16.13
CA LEU A 47 -23.18 8.07 -16.86
C LEU A 47 -23.33 8.06 -18.40
N VAL A 48 -24.25 7.28 -18.98
CA VAL A 48 -24.54 7.32 -20.44
C VAL A 48 -24.77 8.77 -20.89
N GLY A 49 -24.01 9.21 -21.90
CA GLY A 49 -24.12 10.56 -22.47
C GLY A 49 -23.78 11.70 -21.51
N LYS A 50 -23.16 11.41 -20.35
CA LYS A 50 -22.75 12.42 -19.36
C LYS A 50 -21.24 12.45 -19.10
N GLY A 51 -20.44 11.64 -19.81
CA GLY A 51 -19.00 11.56 -19.58
C GLY A 51 -18.27 12.88 -19.80
N GLU A 52 -18.71 13.71 -20.74
CA GLU A 52 -18.09 15.04 -20.97
C GLU A 52 -18.17 15.98 -19.76
N LYS A 53 -19.14 15.75 -18.88
CA LYS A 53 -19.34 16.50 -17.64
C LYS A 53 -18.91 15.72 -16.39
N THR A 54 -18.23 14.60 -16.59
CA THR A 54 -17.77 13.69 -15.53
C THR A 54 -16.25 13.63 -15.54
N LEU A 55 -15.64 13.95 -14.40
CA LEU A 55 -14.22 13.69 -14.17
C LEU A 55 -14.07 12.29 -13.61
N VAL A 56 -13.20 11.47 -14.20
CA VAL A 56 -12.84 10.16 -13.67
C VAL A 56 -11.42 10.24 -13.09
N LEU A 57 -11.29 9.81 -11.83
CA LEU A 57 -10.01 9.69 -11.14
C LEU A 57 -9.71 8.19 -10.95
N CYS A 58 -8.49 7.77 -11.28
CA CYS A 58 -8.07 6.38 -11.25
C CYS A 58 -6.81 6.24 -10.38
N ASP A 59 -7.00 5.75 -9.15
CA ASP A 59 -5.90 5.37 -8.26
C ASP A 59 -5.20 4.11 -8.80
N GLU A 60 -3.90 4.03 -8.56
CA GLU A 60 -2.95 3.06 -9.11
C GLU A 60 -3.17 2.75 -10.60
N ALA A 61 -3.28 3.81 -11.40
CA ALA A 61 -3.60 3.75 -12.83
C ALA A 61 -2.66 2.81 -13.62
N HIS A 62 -1.43 2.58 -13.15
CA HIS A 62 -0.49 1.66 -13.77
C HIS A 62 -1.04 0.22 -13.93
N HIS A 63 -1.96 -0.21 -13.07
CA HIS A 63 -2.63 -1.51 -13.20
C HIS A 63 -3.54 -1.58 -14.43
N ALA A 64 -4.16 -0.47 -14.86
CA ALA A 64 -5.03 -0.43 -16.03
C ALA A 64 -4.27 -0.57 -17.36
N TYR A 65 -2.98 -0.22 -17.37
CA TYR A 65 -2.15 -0.19 -18.58
C TYR A 65 -1.09 -1.28 -18.63
N ASN A 66 -0.62 -1.76 -17.48
CA ASN A 66 0.14 -3.00 -17.42
C ASN A 66 -0.79 -4.20 -17.48
N PRO A 67 -0.37 -5.31 -18.09
CA PRO A 67 -1.12 -6.54 -17.94
C PRO A 67 -1.07 -6.97 -16.47
N PRO A 68 -2.18 -7.10 -15.75
CA PRO A 68 -2.34 -8.31 -14.98
C PRO A 68 -2.56 -9.39 -16.03
N GLY A 69 -1.68 -10.38 -16.10
CA GLY A 69 -1.89 -11.51 -17.01
C GLY A 69 -3.23 -12.24 -16.83
N ARG A 70 -4.07 -11.88 -15.83
CA ARG A 70 -5.31 -12.60 -15.48
C ARG A 70 -6.49 -11.79 -14.91
N ASP A 71 -6.36 -10.49 -14.61
CA ASP A 71 -7.47 -9.77 -13.95
C ASP A 71 -8.50 -9.24 -14.97
N GLN A 72 -9.70 -9.82 -14.94
CA GLN A 72 -10.81 -9.43 -15.80
C GLN A 72 -11.41 -8.07 -15.40
N ALA A 73 -11.34 -7.67 -14.13
CA ALA A 73 -11.88 -6.41 -13.66
C ALA A 73 -11.13 -5.23 -14.28
N ILE A 74 -9.79 -5.32 -14.29
CA ILE A 74 -8.89 -4.33 -14.90
C ILE A 74 -9.15 -4.16 -16.41
N LYS A 75 -9.33 -5.27 -17.14
CA LYS A 75 -9.68 -5.20 -18.58
C LYS A 75 -11.01 -4.50 -18.81
N LYS A 76 -12.04 -4.87 -18.05
CA LYS A 76 -13.38 -4.27 -18.14
C LYS A 76 -13.36 -2.79 -17.79
N TRP A 77 -12.53 -2.38 -16.83
CA TRP A 77 -12.37 -0.97 -16.47
C TRP A 77 -11.80 -0.14 -17.59
N LYS A 78 -10.75 -0.64 -18.25
CA LYS A 78 -10.22 0.01 -19.46
C LYS A 78 -11.28 0.11 -20.56
N GLU A 79 -12.07 -0.94 -20.77
CA GLU A 79 -13.19 -0.91 -21.71
C GLU A 79 -14.23 0.14 -21.33
N PHE A 80 -14.60 0.25 -20.04
CA PHE A 80 -15.53 1.26 -19.54
C PHE A 80 -15.02 2.69 -19.77
N LEU A 81 -13.75 2.95 -19.43
CA LEU A 81 -13.10 4.25 -19.60
C LEU A 81 -13.05 4.70 -21.06
N LEU A 82 -12.83 3.75 -21.98
CA LEU A 82 -12.69 4.03 -23.42
C LEU A 82 -14.01 3.89 -24.20
N ASN A 83 -15.13 3.61 -23.52
CA ASN A 83 -16.40 3.38 -24.19
C ASN A 83 -17.03 4.71 -24.67
N GLU A 84 -17.24 4.81 -25.98
CA GLU A 84 -17.87 5.97 -26.63
C GLU A 84 -19.27 6.31 -26.09
N LYS A 85 -19.99 5.33 -25.52
CA LYS A 85 -21.30 5.54 -24.87
C LYS A 85 -21.24 6.58 -23.74
N TYR A 86 -20.12 6.64 -23.03
CA TYR A 86 -19.93 7.60 -21.93
C TYR A 86 -19.29 8.89 -22.44
N ASN A 87 -18.31 8.78 -23.34
CA ASN A 87 -17.56 9.90 -23.91
C ASN A 87 -16.90 10.79 -22.83
N PHE A 88 -16.11 10.20 -21.93
CA PHE A 88 -15.41 10.93 -20.87
C PHE A 88 -14.38 11.90 -21.45
N SER A 89 -14.47 13.18 -21.08
CA SER A 89 -13.48 14.20 -21.53
C SER A 89 -12.19 14.16 -20.72
N TYR A 90 -12.27 13.80 -19.44
CA TYR A 90 -11.13 13.83 -18.52
C TYR A 90 -11.07 12.55 -17.70
N ILE A 91 -9.97 11.81 -17.89
CA ILE A 91 -9.59 10.66 -17.08
C ILE A 91 -8.20 10.99 -16.54
N VAL A 92 -8.08 11.10 -15.22
CA VAL A 92 -6.82 11.42 -14.55
C VAL A 92 -6.40 10.19 -13.77
N GLY A 93 -5.22 9.67 -14.10
CA GLY A 93 -4.61 8.58 -13.36
C GLY A 93 -3.58 9.09 -12.36
N ASP A 94 -3.65 8.58 -11.13
CA ASP A 94 -2.62 8.72 -10.12
C ASP A 94 -1.93 7.37 -9.91
N THR A 95 -0.60 7.39 -9.76
CA THR A 95 0.19 6.17 -9.55
C THR A 95 1.61 6.48 -9.04
N GLY A 96 2.15 5.59 -8.21
CA GLY A 96 3.55 5.61 -7.82
C GLY A 96 4.52 5.14 -8.91
N THR A 97 4.05 4.37 -9.89
CA THR A 97 4.88 3.63 -10.87
C THR A 97 4.35 3.82 -12.30
N ALA A 98 4.51 5.03 -12.84
CA ALA A 98 4.06 5.42 -14.20
C ALA A 98 4.87 4.77 -15.36
N TYR A 99 4.96 3.45 -15.36
CA TYR A 99 5.65 2.64 -16.36
C TYR A 99 4.73 1.55 -16.92
N ILE A 100 4.81 1.28 -18.21
CA ILE A 100 4.23 0.11 -18.89
C ILE A 100 5.38 -0.81 -19.29
N GLY A 101 5.60 -1.89 -18.55
CA GLY A 101 6.88 -2.61 -18.61
C GLY A 101 8.03 -1.64 -18.34
N ASP A 102 8.93 -1.50 -19.32
CA ASP A 102 10.08 -0.58 -19.22
C ASP A 102 9.80 0.83 -19.81
N LEU A 103 8.62 1.05 -20.38
CA LEU A 103 8.27 2.32 -21.04
C LEU A 103 7.59 3.27 -20.06
N TYR A 104 8.13 4.48 -19.91
CA TYR A 104 7.47 5.52 -19.12
C TYR A 104 6.20 6.02 -19.83
N PHE A 105 5.16 6.36 -19.06
CA PHE A 105 3.93 6.93 -19.60
C PHE A 105 4.22 8.22 -20.39
N THR A 106 3.58 8.38 -21.56
CA THR A 106 3.83 9.52 -22.46
C THR A 106 3.06 10.77 -22.08
N ASP A 107 2.01 10.62 -21.27
CA ASP A 107 1.00 11.62 -20.91
C ASP A 107 1.07 12.06 -19.44
N VAL A 108 2.24 11.89 -18.80
CA VAL A 108 2.47 12.36 -17.43
C VAL A 108 2.53 13.89 -17.40
N VAL A 109 1.47 14.53 -16.88
CA VAL A 109 1.37 15.99 -16.75
C VAL A 109 2.16 16.57 -15.57
N TYR A 110 2.40 15.76 -14.53
CA TYR A 110 3.19 16.15 -13.36
C TYR A 110 3.83 14.93 -12.70
N ARG A 111 5.08 15.09 -12.24
CA ARG A 111 5.82 14.04 -11.53
C ARG A 111 6.44 14.58 -10.25
N TYR A 112 6.04 14.00 -9.13
CA TYR A 112 6.72 14.19 -7.85
C TYR A 112 7.50 12.92 -7.50
N SER A 113 8.82 12.93 -7.76
CA SER A 113 9.64 11.72 -7.62
C SER A 113 9.98 11.42 -6.16
N LEU A 114 10.22 10.14 -5.85
CA LEU A 114 10.75 9.72 -4.55
C LEU A 114 12.05 10.45 -4.20
N ARG A 115 12.93 10.69 -5.18
CA ARG A 115 14.14 11.49 -4.99
C ARG A 115 13.83 12.90 -4.48
N LYS A 116 12.89 13.60 -5.13
CA LYS A 116 12.47 14.94 -4.71
C LYS A 116 11.83 14.90 -3.32
N ALA A 117 10.99 13.90 -3.04
CA ALA A 117 10.39 13.72 -1.73
C ALA A 117 11.44 13.52 -0.62
N ILE A 118 12.54 12.82 -0.89
CA ILE A 118 13.66 12.66 0.04
C ILE A 118 14.43 13.98 0.21
N GLU A 119 14.75 14.67 -0.89
CA GLU A 119 15.48 15.95 -0.88
C GLU A 119 14.70 17.03 -0.09
N GLU A 120 13.38 17.09 -0.26
CA GLU A 120 12.48 18.00 0.46
C GLU A 120 12.06 17.49 1.85
N ARG A 121 12.56 16.32 2.28
CA ARG A 121 12.31 15.70 3.60
C ARG A 121 10.85 15.32 3.87
N PHE A 122 10.06 15.11 2.82
CA PHE A 122 8.74 14.48 2.92
C PHE A 122 8.82 12.96 3.06
N ALA A 123 9.86 12.33 2.52
CA ALA A 123 10.13 10.90 2.63
C ALA A 123 11.45 10.61 3.36
N LYS A 124 11.54 9.46 4.01
CA LYS A 124 12.78 9.00 4.67
C LYS A 124 13.83 8.65 3.61
N THR A 125 15.10 8.90 3.92
CA THR A 125 16.21 8.44 3.08
C THR A 125 16.31 6.92 3.12
N ILE A 126 16.30 6.29 1.94
CA ILE A 126 16.44 4.85 1.79
C ILE A 126 17.93 4.50 1.69
N ARG A 127 18.38 3.53 2.48
CA ARG A 127 19.74 2.98 2.42
C ARG A 127 19.66 1.57 1.86
N TYR A 128 20.18 1.40 0.65
CA TYR A 128 20.28 0.07 0.04
C TYR A 128 21.53 -0.64 0.57
N VAL A 129 21.36 -1.88 1.02
CA VAL A 129 22.47 -2.78 1.34
C VAL A 129 22.69 -3.67 0.12
N ALA A 130 23.91 -3.71 -0.41
CA ALA A 130 24.24 -4.58 -1.54
C ALA A 130 24.10 -6.06 -1.16
N GLU A 131 23.64 -6.90 -2.09
CA GLU A 131 23.39 -8.35 -1.89
C GLU A 131 24.66 -9.18 -1.62
N ASP A 132 25.85 -8.60 -1.73
CA ASP A 132 27.16 -9.28 -1.64
C ASP A 132 27.58 -9.62 -0.20
N SER A 133 26.72 -10.32 0.53
CA SER A 133 27.13 -11.01 1.77
C SER A 133 27.26 -12.50 1.48
N PRO A 134 28.49 -13.04 1.34
CA PRO A 134 28.73 -14.49 1.23
C PRO A 134 28.35 -15.29 2.50
N GLY A 135 27.84 -14.62 3.52
CA GLY A 135 27.42 -15.19 4.79
C GLY A 135 26.13 -16.00 4.76
N GLY A 136 26.07 -17.01 5.63
CA GLY A 136 24.86 -17.79 5.90
C GLY A 136 23.79 -16.99 6.67
N ASP A 137 22.66 -17.64 6.98
CA ASP A 137 21.48 -17.04 7.63
C ASP A 137 21.82 -16.20 8.88
N ILE A 138 22.77 -16.67 9.71
CA ILE A 138 23.16 -16.01 10.96
C ILE A 138 23.78 -14.63 10.71
N GLU A 139 24.63 -14.49 9.69
CA GLU A 139 25.27 -13.20 9.40
C GLU A 139 24.25 -12.18 8.90
N LYS A 140 23.28 -12.63 8.08
CA LYS A 140 22.16 -11.79 7.63
C LYS A 140 21.33 -11.34 8.81
N PHE A 141 21.02 -12.26 9.73
CA PHE A 141 20.26 -11.95 10.92
C PHE A 141 20.98 -10.95 11.83
N GLN A 142 22.28 -11.11 12.01
CA GLN A 142 23.11 -10.19 12.77
C GLN A 142 23.06 -8.77 12.19
N LYS A 143 23.18 -8.61 10.86
CA LYS A 143 23.10 -7.30 10.20
C LYS A 143 21.74 -6.63 10.40
N ILE A 144 20.65 -7.38 10.25
CA ILE A 144 19.29 -6.86 10.46
C ILE A 144 19.12 -6.40 11.91
N TYR A 145 19.59 -7.21 12.85
CA TYR A 145 19.51 -6.93 14.28
C TYR A 145 20.30 -5.69 14.68
N ASP A 146 21.56 -5.59 14.24
CA ASP A 146 22.43 -4.45 14.56
C ASP A 146 21.88 -3.14 13.97
N ASN A 147 21.36 -3.19 12.74
CA ASN A 147 20.72 -2.02 12.10
C ASN A 147 19.50 -1.54 12.90
N HIS A 148 18.67 -2.45 13.39
CA HIS A 148 17.54 -2.09 14.24
C HIS A 148 17.99 -1.45 15.56
N LEU A 149 19.01 -2.01 16.21
CA LEU A 149 19.57 -1.42 17.44
C LEU A 149 20.17 -0.02 17.19
N GLU A 150 20.86 0.18 16.07
CA GLU A 150 21.33 1.50 15.65
C GLU A 150 20.16 2.48 15.47
N ASN A 151 19.09 2.05 14.79
CA ASN A 151 17.88 2.84 14.61
C ASN A 151 17.22 3.20 15.95
N ARG A 152 17.17 2.28 16.91
CA ARG A 152 16.68 2.55 18.28
C ARG A 152 17.51 3.61 18.99
N MET A 153 18.84 3.54 18.86
CA MET A 153 19.76 4.50 19.44
C MET A 153 19.65 5.88 18.80
N ARG A 154 19.44 5.92 17.47
CA ARG A 154 19.36 7.14 16.66
C ARG A 154 18.01 7.85 16.77
N TYR A 155 16.91 7.10 16.76
CA TYR A 155 15.55 7.63 16.71
C TYR A 155 14.81 7.51 18.06
N ARG A 156 15.42 7.97 19.15
CA ARG A 156 14.94 7.79 20.54
C ARG A 156 13.51 8.27 20.85
N LYS A 157 12.90 9.07 19.98
CA LYS A 157 11.54 9.62 20.15
C LYS A 157 10.46 8.70 19.59
N VAL A 158 10.82 7.74 18.75
CA VAL A 158 9.90 6.78 18.12
C VAL A 158 10.43 5.37 18.39
N LYS A 159 9.55 4.37 18.34
CA LYS A 159 9.94 2.97 18.45
C LYS A 159 10.13 2.42 17.04
N PRO A 160 11.36 2.16 16.58
CA PRO A 160 11.59 1.64 15.24
C PRO A 160 10.97 0.26 15.04
N ILE A 161 10.55 -0.01 13.82
CA ILE A 161 9.98 -1.27 13.38
C ILE A 161 10.80 -1.79 12.20
N THR A 162 11.07 -3.09 12.19
CA THR A 162 11.77 -3.75 11.09
C THR A 162 10.89 -4.85 10.50
N ILE A 163 10.83 -4.92 9.17
CA ILE A 163 9.98 -5.85 8.43
C ILE A 163 10.83 -6.84 7.62
N ILE A 164 10.60 -8.13 7.76
CA ILE A 164 11.26 -9.16 6.96
C ILE A 164 10.24 -9.81 6.03
N ILE A 165 10.39 -9.56 4.74
CA ILE A 165 9.50 -10.11 3.70
C ILE A 165 10.08 -11.41 3.15
N THR A 166 9.22 -12.41 3.01
CA THR A 166 9.56 -13.74 2.50
C THR A 166 8.69 -14.11 1.30
N LYS A 167 9.13 -15.13 0.55
CA LYS A 167 8.46 -15.56 -0.69
C LYS A 167 7.06 -16.16 -0.49
N ASP A 168 6.82 -16.86 0.60
CA ASP A 168 5.59 -17.62 0.85
C ASP A 168 5.36 -17.84 2.35
N ILE A 169 4.15 -18.26 2.71
CA ILE A 169 3.71 -18.40 4.11
C ILE A 169 4.55 -19.44 4.86
N SER A 170 5.00 -20.51 4.19
CA SER A 170 5.81 -21.55 4.84
C SER A 170 7.20 -21.03 5.17
N ALA A 171 7.82 -20.31 4.23
CA ALA A 171 9.09 -19.63 4.45
C ALA A 171 8.97 -18.56 5.54
N CYS A 172 7.86 -17.82 5.57
CA CYS A 172 7.58 -16.83 6.61
C CYS A 172 7.53 -17.45 8.01
N LYS A 173 6.75 -18.53 8.19
CA LYS A 173 6.64 -19.25 9.48
C LYS A 173 8.01 -19.76 9.95
N LYS A 174 8.76 -20.45 9.07
CA LYS A 174 10.11 -20.95 9.38
C LYS A 174 11.11 -19.83 9.71
N LEU A 175 11.07 -18.72 8.96
CA LEU A 175 11.94 -17.59 9.22
C LEU A 175 11.61 -16.94 10.56
N THR A 176 10.33 -16.83 10.90
CA THR A 176 9.86 -16.27 12.16
C THR A 176 10.38 -17.07 13.35
N GLU A 177 10.26 -18.40 13.32
CA GLU A 177 10.81 -19.28 14.35
C GLU A 177 12.33 -19.11 14.48
N LYS A 178 13.06 -19.15 13.36
CA LYS A 178 14.52 -18.91 13.37
C LYS A 178 14.89 -17.53 13.93
N TRP A 179 14.09 -16.51 13.62
CA TRP A 179 14.32 -15.13 14.05
C TRP A 179 14.09 -14.98 15.57
N ILE A 180 13.03 -15.59 16.10
CA ILE A 180 12.75 -15.66 17.53
C ILE A 180 13.91 -16.35 18.26
N ASP A 181 14.34 -17.50 17.74
CA ASP A 181 15.46 -18.27 18.32
C ASP A 181 16.75 -17.46 18.35
N PHE A 182 17.06 -16.78 17.24
CA PHE A 182 18.21 -15.90 17.14
C PHE A 182 18.16 -14.76 18.17
N ILE A 183 17.04 -14.03 18.28
CA ILE A 183 16.92 -12.93 19.25
C ILE A 183 17.00 -13.47 20.69
N ALA A 184 16.36 -14.61 20.98
CA ALA A 184 16.38 -15.20 22.32
C ALA A 184 17.81 -15.54 22.76
N GLU A 185 18.62 -16.10 21.86
CA GLU A 185 20.04 -16.35 22.10
C GLU A 185 20.83 -15.05 22.28
N ARG A 186 20.60 -14.05 21.41
CA ARG A 186 21.33 -12.77 21.44
C ARG A 186 21.03 -11.92 22.67
N GLU A 187 19.77 -11.91 23.12
CA GLU A 187 19.33 -11.15 24.29
C GLU A 187 19.45 -11.97 25.60
N ASN A 188 19.81 -13.26 25.51
CA ASN A 188 19.85 -14.20 26.64
C ASN A 188 18.53 -14.20 27.42
N THR A 189 17.41 -14.34 26.71
CA THR A 189 16.04 -14.29 27.24
C THR A 189 15.20 -15.48 26.78
N SER A 190 14.00 -15.63 27.31
CA SER A 190 13.08 -16.69 26.92
C SER A 190 12.49 -16.45 25.51
N LYS A 191 12.21 -17.53 24.77
CA LYS A 191 11.50 -17.42 23.48
C LYS A 191 10.13 -16.75 23.65
N GLU A 192 9.42 -17.05 24.74
CA GLU A 192 8.11 -16.46 25.05
C GLU A 192 8.16 -14.93 25.20
N ASP A 193 9.26 -14.39 25.71
CA ASP A 193 9.43 -12.93 25.81
C ASP A 193 9.77 -12.29 24.47
N VAL A 194 10.50 -12.99 23.60
CA VAL A 194 10.80 -12.54 22.24
C VAL A 194 9.56 -12.61 21.35
N GLU A 195 8.74 -13.65 21.48
CA GLU A 195 7.49 -13.81 20.73
C GLU A 195 6.56 -12.60 20.91
N LYS A 196 6.57 -11.96 22.09
CA LYS A 196 5.81 -10.71 22.32
C LYS A 196 6.29 -9.53 21.47
N LYS A 197 7.54 -9.57 20.99
CA LYS A 197 8.17 -8.53 20.16
C LYS A 197 8.07 -8.81 18.65
N VAL A 198 7.72 -10.04 18.25
CA VAL A 198 7.70 -10.49 16.86
C VAL A 198 6.27 -10.76 16.39
N LEU A 199 5.84 -10.09 15.33
CA LEU A 199 4.52 -10.25 14.74
C LEU A 199 4.61 -10.86 13.34
N ILE A 200 4.14 -12.09 13.18
CA ILE A 200 3.95 -12.70 11.86
C ILE A 200 2.61 -12.28 11.26
N VAL A 201 2.64 -11.74 10.04
CA VAL A 201 1.44 -11.32 9.30
C VAL A 201 1.42 -11.95 7.92
N THR A 202 0.38 -12.75 7.64
CA THR A 202 0.17 -13.37 6.32
C THR A 202 -1.32 -13.54 6.05
N SER A 203 -1.69 -13.95 4.84
CA SER A 203 -3.08 -14.30 4.49
C SER A 203 -3.59 -15.60 5.11
N SER A 204 -2.77 -16.34 5.86
CA SER A 204 -3.20 -17.50 6.63
C SER A 204 -4.28 -17.13 7.66
N PRO A 205 -5.35 -17.94 7.80
CA PRO A 205 -6.38 -17.73 8.84
C PRO A 205 -5.80 -17.62 10.25
N ASP A 206 -4.72 -18.33 10.55
CA ASP A 206 -4.00 -18.31 11.83
C ASP A 206 -3.53 -16.90 12.22
N HIS A 207 -3.29 -16.04 11.23
CA HIS A 207 -2.71 -14.71 11.43
C HIS A 207 -3.75 -13.59 11.27
N LYS A 208 -5.05 -13.90 11.15
CA LYS A 208 -6.11 -12.90 10.98
C LYS A 208 -6.12 -11.88 12.12
N GLU A 209 -5.96 -12.33 13.37
CA GLU A 209 -5.87 -11.46 14.54
C GLU A 209 -4.58 -10.63 14.56
N ASN A 210 -3.50 -11.12 13.93
CA ASN A 210 -2.25 -10.36 13.85
C ASN A 210 -2.36 -9.18 12.88
N VAL A 211 -3.17 -9.28 11.83
CA VAL A 211 -3.47 -8.15 10.93
C VAL A 211 -4.08 -6.99 11.71
N LEU A 212 -4.99 -7.27 12.65
CA LEU A 212 -5.65 -6.25 13.47
C LEU A 212 -4.67 -5.51 14.40
N LYS A 213 -3.55 -6.15 14.77
CA LYS A 213 -2.54 -5.54 15.65
C LYS A 213 -1.70 -4.49 14.92
N LEU A 214 -1.66 -4.52 13.58
CA LEU A 214 -0.84 -3.63 12.76
C LEU A 214 -1.17 -2.14 12.97
N ASP A 215 -2.42 -1.81 13.26
CA ASP A 215 -2.85 -0.42 13.49
C ASP A 215 -2.20 0.19 14.75
N MET A 216 -1.77 -0.65 15.69
CA MET A 216 -1.25 -0.25 17.00
C MET A 216 0.25 -0.48 17.14
N VAL A 217 0.94 -0.98 16.10
CA VAL A 217 2.39 -1.30 16.21
C VAL A 217 3.26 -0.05 16.32
N ASP A 218 2.80 1.11 15.84
CA ASP A 218 3.52 2.37 16.00
C ASP A 218 3.50 2.90 17.45
N ASP A 219 2.60 2.38 18.30
CA ASP A 219 2.49 2.81 19.70
C ASP A 219 3.76 2.48 20.47
N LYS A 220 4.19 3.45 21.27
CA LYS A 220 5.42 3.37 22.07
C LYS A 220 5.39 2.23 23.09
N ASP A 221 4.23 1.94 23.64
CA ASP A 221 4.04 0.92 24.68
C ASP A 221 3.76 -0.47 24.10
N ASN A 222 3.55 -0.57 22.78
CA ASN A 222 3.40 -1.85 22.11
C ASN A 222 4.78 -2.54 22.03
N PRO A 223 4.93 -3.80 22.47
CA PRO A 223 6.21 -4.50 22.47
C PRO A 223 6.70 -4.92 21.07
N ILE A 224 5.82 -4.93 20.06
CA ILE A 224 6.14 -5.38 18.71
C ILE A 224 7.12 -4.41 18.05
N GLU A 225 8.28 -4.90 17.64
CA GLU A 225 9.31 -4.14 16.92
C GLU A 225 9.84 -4.90 15.68
N TRP A 226 9.48 -6.18 15.55
CA TRP A 226 9.81 -7.05 14.42
C TRP A 226 8.54 -7.57 13.75
N ILE A 227 8.44 -7.43 12.43
CA ILE A 227 7.32 -7.95 11.65
C ILE A 227 7.86 -8.88 10.57
N THR A 228 7.30 -10.08 10.47
CA THR A 228 7.62 -11.01 9.38
C THR A 228 6.38 -11.15 8.50
N SER A 229 6.57 -11.11 7.18
CA SER A 229 5.44 -11.19 6.26
C SER A 229 5.81 -11.82 4.92
N VAL A 230 4.80 -11.90 4.06
CA VAL A 230 4.90 -12.16 2.62
C VAL A 230 4.53 -10.86 1.88
N SER A 231 4.38 -10.89 0.56
CA SER A 231 3.93 -9.72 -0.23
C SER A 231 2.49 -9.25 0.07
N MET A 232 1.99 -9.45 1.29
CA MET A 232 0.69 -8.98 1.76
C MET A 232 0.77 -7.53 2.25
N LEU A 233 1.89 -7.12 2.83
CA LEU A 233 2.10 -5.75 3.35
C LEU A 233 2.57 -4.77 2.28
N THR A 234 2.50 -5.14 0.99
CA THR A 234 2.88 -4.23 -0.10
C THR A 234 1.84 -3.14 -0.33
N GLU A 235 0.59 -3.37 0.09
CA GLU A 235 -0.54 -2.44 -0.07
C GLU A 235 -1.45 -2.49 1.18
N GLY A 236 -2.11 -1.36 1.50
CA GLY A 236 -3.20 -1.33 2.48
C GLY A 236 -2.81 -1.21 3.96
N TRP A 237 -1.53 -0.98 4.29
CA TRP A 237 -1.08 -0.69 5.65
C TRP A 237 -0.13 0.52 5.67
N ASP A 238 -0.51 1.56 6.43
CA ASP A 238 0.32 2.76 6.64
C ASP A 238 1.02 2.67 7.99
N VAL A 239 2.36 2.62 7.96
CA VAL A 239 3.19 2.51 9.16
C VAL A 239 4.31 3.53 9.13
N LYS A 240 4.37 4.35 10.18
CA LYS A 240 5.27 5.49 10.22
C LYS A 240 6.62 5.11 10.79
N ASN A 241 6.70 4.10 11.66
CA ASN A 241 7.95 3.77 12.34
C ASN A 241 8.75 2.64 11.69
N VAL A 242 8.50 2.28 10.43
CA VAL A 242 9.42 1.37 9.73
C VAL A 242 10.74 2.09 9.45
N PHE A 243 11.83 1.58 10.03
CA PHE A 243 13.19 2.03 9.78
C PHE A 243 14.04 0.82 9.42
N GLN A 244 14.51 0.79 8.18
CA GLN A 244 15.35 -0.27 7.62
C GLN A 244 16.53 0.36 6.90
#